data_AF-A0A954LSC8-F1
#
_entry.id   AF-A0A954LSC8-F1
#
_cell.length_a   1.000
_cell.length_b   1.000
_cell.length_c   1.000
_cell.angle_alpha   90.00
_cell.angle_beta   90.00
_cell.angle_gamma   90.00
#
_symmetry.space_group_name_H-M   'P 1'
#
loop_
_entity.id
_entity.type
_entity.pdbx_description
1 polymer ?
#
loop_
_entity_poly.entity_id
_entity_poly.type
_entity_poly.pdbx_seq_one_letter_code
_entity_poly.pdbx_strand_id
1 'polypeptide(L)' 'MAKRMIIGSMVAAGLVALVSILDLALKIPFSGYSMTMDILFLCSAAIIMYLGWDALQELR' A
#
# COMPACT_ATOMS: atom_id res chain seq x y z
N MET A 1 15.53 13.32 -8.94
CA MET A 1 14.91 12.10 -9.51
C MET A 1 14.43 11.16 -8.41
N ALA A 2 15.32 10.65 -7.55
CA ALA A 2 14.99 9.68 -6.50
C ALA A 2 13.77 10.04 -5.63
N LYS A 3 13.71 11.27 -5.10
CA LYS A 3 12.59 11.74 -4.26
C LYS A 3 11.22 11.60 -4.93
N ARG A 4 11.11 11.92 -6.22
CA ARG A 4 9.84 11.82 -6.97
C ARG A 4 9.44 10.37 -7.19
N MET A 5 10.41 9.47 -7.39
CA MET A 5 10.17 8.05 -7.56
C MET A 5 9.67 7.41 -6.25
N ILE A 6 10.27 7.78 -5.12
CA ILE A 6 9.85 7.30 -3.78
C ILE A 6 8.45 7.80 -3.43
N ILE A 7 8.15 9.08 -3.68
CA ILE A 7 6.80 9.61 -3.46
C ILE A 7 5.79 8.91 -4.37
N GLY A 8 6.15 8.64 -5.63
CA GLY A 8 5.30 7.89 -6.56
C GLY A 8 4.97 6.48 -6.08
N SER A 9 5.96 5.73 -5.57
CA SER A 9 5.73 4.39 -5.03
C SER A 9 4.93 4.41 -3.73
N MET A 10 5.13 5.40 -2.86
CA MET A 10 4.33 5.58 -1.64
C MET A 10 2.86 5.91 -1.95
N VAL A 11 2.60 6.76 -2.97
CA VAL A 11 1.22 7.06 -3.41
C VAL A 11 0.55 5.81 -3.96
N ALA A 12 1.24 5.04 -4.81
CA ALA A 12 0.71 3.78 -5.32
C ALA A 12 0.40 2.78 -4.19
N ALA A 13 1.29 2.63 -3.21
CA ALA A 13 1.07 1.78 -2.04
C ALA A 13 -0.12 2.27 -1.18
N GLY A 14 -0.26 3.58 -1.01
CA GLY A 14 -1.42 4.17 -0.32
C GLY A 14 -2.75 3.83 -1.00
N LEU A 15 -2.80 3.88 -2.34
CA LEU A 15 -4.00 3.46 -3.09
C LEU A 15 -4.29 1.96 -2.91
N VAL A 16 -3.27 1.11 -2.93
CA VAL A 16 -3.43 -0.33 -2.68
C VAL A 16 -3.96 -0.60 -1.27
N ALA A 17 -3.44 0.11 -0.26
CA ALA A 17 -3.94 0.01 1.12
C ALA A 17 -5.42 0.44 1.23
N LEU A 18 -5.81 1.52 0.56
CA LEU A 18 -7.19 1.99 0.57
C LEU A 18 -8.13 0.97 -0.08
N VAL A 19 -7.75 0.40 -1.22
CA VAL A 19 -8.55 -0.61 -1.91
C VAL A 19 -8.65 -1.90 -1.09
N SER A 20 -7.56 -2.35 -0.46
CA SER A 20 -7.58 -3.56 0.38
C SER A 20 -8.40 -3.36 1.66
N ILE A 21 -8.33 -2.20 2.31
CA ILE A 21 -9.20 -1.87 3.46
C ILE A 21 -10.67 -1.82 3.02
N LEU A 22 -10.95 -1.24 1.85
CA LEU A 22 -12.30 -1.13 1.33
C LEU A 22 -12.89 -2.50 0.99
N ASP A 23 -12.09 -3.42 0.44
CA ASP A 23 -12.53 -4.80 0.21
C ASP A 23 -12.76 -5.56 1.53
N LEU A 24 -11.90 -5.37 2.53
CA LEU A 24 -12.05 -6.02 3.84
C LEU A 24 -13.29 -5.52 4.60
N ALA A 25 -13.67 -4.24 4.41
CA ALA A 25 -14.84 -3.63 5.06
C ALA A 25 -16.16 -3.86 4.31
N LEU A 26 -16.17 -3.77 2.97
CA LEU A 26 -17.40 -3.78 2.15
C LEU A 26 -17.53 -5.03 1.26
N LYS A 27 -16.51 -5.90 1.20
CA LYS A 27 -16.42 -7.07 0.29
C LYS A 27 -16.57 -6.72 -1.19
N ILE A 28 -16.27 -5.47 -1.56
CA ILE A 28 -16.30 -4.95 -2.93
C ILE A 28 -14.92 -4.32 -3.14
N PRO A 29 -14.16 -4.61 -4.21
CA PRO A 29 -14.50 -5.24 -5.49
C PRO A 29 -14.17 -6.74 -5.66
N PHE A 30 -13.52 -7.41 -4.71
CA PHE A 30 -13.11 -8.82 -4.85
C PHE A 30 -14.11 -9.82 -4.26
N SER A 31 -15.32 -9.36 -3.89
CA SER A 31 -16.44 -10.20 -3.43
C SER A 31 -16.12 -11.02 -2.16
N GLY A 32 -15.06 -10.65 -1.43
CA GLY A 32 -14.54 -11.41 -0.30
C GLY A 32 -14.02 -12.81 -0.67
N TYR A 33 -13.52 -13.01 -1.89
CA TYR A 33 -13.10 -14.33 -2.39
C TYR A 33 -11.97 -14.95 -1.57
N SER A 34 -11.05 -14.15 -1.05
CA SER A 34 -9.98 -14.63 -0.18
C SER A 34 -9.52 -13.53 0.78
N MET A 35 -9.93 -13.63 2.03
CA MET A 35 -9.52 -12.70 3.10
C MET A 35 -7.98 -12.66 3.26
N THR A 36 -7.30 -13.74 2.89
CA THR A 36 -5.83 -13.84 2.86
C THR A 36 -5.21 -12.86 1.86
N MET A 37 -5.85 -12.64 0.71
CA MET A 37 -5.37 -11.72 -0.33
C MET A 37 -5.40 -10.27 0.16
N ASP A 38 -6.49 -9.87 0.82
CA ASP A 38 -6.63 -8.51 1.36
C ASP A 38 -5.57 -8.20 2.41
N ILE A 39 -5.34 -9.15 3.32
CA ILE A 39 -4.29 -9.04 4.35
C ILE A 39 -2.91 -8.92 3.71
N LEU A 40 -2.59 -9.73 2.70
CA LEU A 40 -1.30 -9.66 2.01
C LEU A 40 -1.10 -8.33 1.25
N PHE A 41 -2.15 -7.78 0.63
CA PHE A 41 -2.09 -6.45 0.03
C PHE A 41 -1.89 -5.34 1.07
N LEU A 42 -2.55 -5.44 2.21
CA LEU A 42 -2.40 -4.50 3.32
C LEU A 42 -0.98 -4.56 3.91
N CYS A 43 -0.43 -5.76 4.12
CA CYS A 43 0.94 -5.96 4.57
C CYS A 43 1.97 -5.43 3.58
N SER A 44 1.82 -5.74 2.29
CA SER A 44 2.74 -5.24 1.25
C SER A 44 2.69 -3.72 1.13
N ALA A 45 1.51 -3.11 1.17
CA ALA A 45 1.37 -1.65 1.18
C ALA A 45 2.03 -1.01 2.42
N ALA A 46 1.89 -1.61 3.60
CA ALA A 46 2.55 -1.15 4.83
C ALA A 46 4.08 -1.22 4.72
N ILE A 47 4.63 -2.31 4.17
CA ILE A 47 6.08 -2.47 3.95
C ILE A 47 6.60 -1.39 2.98
N ILE A 48 5.90 -1.15 1.87
CA ILE A 48 6.31 -0.13 0.89
C ILE A 48 6.23 1.28 1.49
N MET A 49 5.20 1.59 2.29
CA MET A 49 5.13 2.87 2.99
C MET A 49 6.27 3.04 4.00
N TYR A 50 6.61 2.00 4.75
CA TYR A 50 7.73 2.02 5.70
C TYR A 50 9.07 2.25 4.99
N LEU A 51 9.37 1.46 3.96
CA LEU A 51 10.60 1.60 3.16
C LEU A 51 10.66 2.96 2.45
N GLY A 52 9.52 3.45 1.95
CA GLY A 52 9.43 4.76 1.32
C GLY A 52 9.70 5.89 2.30
N TRP A 53 9.24 5.78 3.55
CA TRP A 53 9.54 6.72 4.61
C TRP A 53 11.03 6.72 4.94
N ASP A 54 11.61 5.54 5.16
CA ASP A 54 13.04 5.38 5.49
C ASP A 54 13.92 5.99 4.39
N ALA A 55 13.63 5.65 3.13
CA ALA A 55 14.32 6.21 1.97
C ALA A 55 14.12 7.73 1.81
N LEU A 56 12.96 8.29 2.19
CA LEU A 56 12.75 9.74 2.20
C LEU A 56 13.54 10.44 3.29
N GLN A 57 13.73 9.78 4.44
CA GLN A 57 14.47 10.31 5.57
C GLN A 57 15.97 10.31 5.30
N GLU A 58 16.49 9.29 4.62
CA GLU A 58 17.88 9.23 4.19
C GLU A 58 18.19 10.22 3.05
N LEU A 59 17.19 10.57 2.23
CA LEU A 59 17.34 11.56 1.15
C LEU A 59 17.16 13.01 1.62
N ARG A 60 16.77 13.23 2.88
CA ARG A 60 16.52 14.55 3.48
C ARG A 60 17.76 15.09 4.17
#